data_AF-A0A8T7EJ92-F1
#
_entry.id   AF-A0A8T7EJ92-F1
#
_cell.length_a   1.000
_cell.length_b   1.000
_cell.length_c   1.000
_cell.angle_alpha   90.00
_cell.angle_beta   90.00
_cell.angle_gamma   90.00
#
_symmetry.space_group_name_H-M   'P 1'
#
loop_
_entity.id
_entity.type
_entity.pdbx_description
1 polymer ?
#
loop_
_entity_poly.entity_id
_entity_poly.type
_entity_poly.pdbx_seq_one_letter_code
_entity_poly.pdbx_strand_id
1 'polypeptide(L)'
;MGQRFVFGLIWLAVALLCLAWGEWPWAIFVTVGAVVGVVEFYALAHGRPIQGVAWVGAPATAVIVIGFQLGDVAVIVGALAAAAVGALAAARASQRASGAALMTLIGLMYVAVPLGVTVLLRRELGVFGVLLALMITAGSDTFAYFGGRMFGKTPLAPRISPKKTVEGMVIGLIGGGVLAAAVLAMAGGLTLPSLIIPLLGPPVAVIGDLLESGLKRRFGAWGLASTALRRYPRTRRGARPRRLDTAGRAFPCDSIGDYWYPVGYY
;
A
#
# COMPACT_ATOMS: atom_id res chain seq x y z
N MET A 1 10.43 1.01 20.11
CA MET A 1 10.96 1.12 18.72
C MET A 1 11.46 -0.22 18.18
N GLY A 2 12.21 -1.03 18.94
CA GLY A 2 12.83 -2.26 18.46
C GLY A 2 11.90 -3.27 17.77
N GLN A 3 10.72 -3.55 18.32
CA GLN A 3 9.81 -4.56 17.76
C GLN A 3 9.39 -4.27 16.31
N ARG A 4 9.04 -3.01 15.98
CA ARG A 4 8.64 -2.63 14.61
C ARG A 4 9.78 -2.75 13.60
N PHE A 5 10.99 -2.42 14.03
CA PHE A 5 12.19 -2.53 13.20
C PHE A 5 12.52 -4.00 12.91
N VAL A 6 12.45 -4.85 13.93
CA VAL A 6 12.68 -6.30 13.80
C VAL A 6 11.67 -6.94 12.85
N PHE A 7 10.37 -6.63 12.98
CA PHE A 7 9.36 -7.13 12.04
C PHE A 7 9.65 -6.70 10.60
N GLY A 8 10.00 -5.43 10.38
CA GLY A 8 10.35 -4.93 9.04
C GLY A 8 11.56 -5.67 8.45
N LEU A 9 12.59 -5.93 9.25
CA LEU A 9 13.77 -6.66 8.83
C LEU A 9 13.48 -8.12 8.49
N ILE A 10 12.64 -8.79 9.28
CA ILE A 10 12.21 -10.17 9.01
C ILE A 10 11.45 -10.23 7.69
N TRP A 11 10.47 -9.36 7.47
CA TRP A 11 9.71 -9.33 6.22
C TRP A 11 10.58 -9.01 5.01
N LEU A 12 11.56 -8.13 5.16
CA LEU A 12 12.54 -7.86 4.10
C LEU A 12 13.39 -9.09 3.79
N ALA A 13 13.89 -9.80 4.82
CA ALA A 13 14.66 -11.02 4.65
C ALA A 13 13.84 -12.11 3.93
N VAL A 14 12.59 -12.31 4.34
CA VAL A 14 11.66 -13.24 3.69
C VAL A 14 11.42 -12.85 2.22
N ALA A 15 11.18 -11.56 1.95
CA ALA A 15 10.98 -11.08 0.58
C ALA A 15 12.20 -11.36 -0.31
N LEU A 16 13.41 -11.11 0.20
CA LEU A 16 14.66 -11.38 -0.53
C LEU A 16 14.88 -12.88 -0.75
N LEU A 17 14.57 -13.73 0.23
CA LEU A 17 14.64 -15.18 0.09
C LEU A 17 13.65 -15.68 -0.97
N CYS A 18 12.40 -15.23 -0.94
CA CYS A 18 11.40 -15.56 -1.96
C CYS A 18 11.84 -15.11 -3.35
N LEU A 19 12.38 -13.89 -3.46
CA LEU A 19 12.87 -13.33 -4.71
C LEU A 19 14.02 -14.15 -5.32
N ALA A 20 14.96 -14.58 -4.47
CA ALA A 20 16.12 -15.38 -4.86
C ALA A 20 15.75 -16.81 -5.23
N TRP A 21 14.76 -17.41 -4.55
CA TRP A 21 14.40 -18.82 -4.74
C TRP A 21 13.72 -19.09 -6.07
N GLY A 22 12.80 -18.22 -6.50
CA GLY A 22 12.12 -18.42 -7.77
C GLY A 22 10.97 -17.47 -8.03
N GLU A 23 10.36 -17.65 -9.20
CA GLU A 23 9.18 -16.88 -9.62
C GLU A 23 7.93 -17.22 -8.80
N TRP A 24 7.64 -18.50 -8.56
CA TRP A 24 6.48 -18.94 -7.78
C TRP A 24 6.53 -18.54 -6.30
N PRO A 25 7.66 -18.71 -5.57
CA PRO A 25 7.79 -18.20 -4.21
C PRO A 25 7.58 -16.68 -4.14
N TRP A 26 8.12 -15.91 -5.09
CA TRP A 26 7.88 -14.47 -5.19
C TRP A 26 6.40 -14.14 -5.45
N ALA A 27 5.76 -14.82 -6.39
CA ALA A 27 4.36 -14.62 -6.73
C ALA A 27 3.43 -14.90 -5.53
N ILE A 28 3.68 -15.97 -4.77
CA ILE A 28 2.90 -16.32 -3.57
C ILE A 28 3.08 -15.24 -2.49
N PHE A 29 4.33 -14.84 -2.23
CA PHE A 29 4.64 -13.79 -1.26
C PHE A 29 3.92 -12.47 -1.60
N VAL A 30 4.03 -12.04 -2.86
CA VAL A 30 3.36 -10.82 -3.35
C VAL A 30 1.85 -10.96 -3.32
N THR A 31 1.30 -12.13 -3.63
CA THR A 31 -0.15 -12.39 -3.58
C THR A 31 -0.68 -12.21 -2.15
N VAL A 32 -0.03 -12.82 -1.16
CA VAL A 32 -0.42 -12.67 0.25
C VAL A 32 -0.32 -11.20 0.68
N GLY A 33 0.79 -10.53 0.38
CA GLY A 33 0.97 -9.11 0.69
C GLY A 33 -0.08 -8.21 0.02
N ALA A 34 -0.42 -8.48 -1.24
CA ALA A 34 -1.40 -7.71 -2.00
C ALA A 34 -2.83 -7.91 -1.46
N VAL A 35 -3.20 -9.14 -1.09
CA VAL A 35 -4.51 -9.42 -0.47
C VAL A 35 -4.63 -8.70 0.87
N VAL A 36 -3.60 -8.76 1.72
CA VAL A 36 -3.59 -8.00 2.98
C VAL A 36 -3.69 -6.49 2.70
N GLY A 37 -2.87 -5.98 1.78
CA GLY A 37 -2.85 -4.56 1.42
C GLY A 37 -4.19 -4.05 0.87
N VAL A 38 -4.90 -4.85 0.05
CA VAL A 38 -6.20 -4.44 -0.49
C VAL A 38 -7.29 -4.43 0.59
N VAL A 39 -7.27 -5.40 1.50
CA VAL A 39 -8.21 -5.44 2.63
C VAL A 39 -8.00 -4.23 3.54
N GLU A 40 -6.74 -3.90 3.85
CA GLU A 40 -6.41 -2.68 4.59
C GLU A 40 -6.82 -1.40 3.85
N PHE A 41 -6.62 -1.37 2.53
CA PHE A 41 -7.05 -0.26 1.69
C PHE A 41 -8.57 -0.03 1.79
N TYR A 42 -9.39 -1.09 1.72
CA TYR A 42 -10.84 -0.95 1.87
C TYR A 42 -11.25 -0.55 3.29
N ALA A 43 -10.49 -0.97 4.30
CA ALA A 43 -10.72 -0.58 5.69
C ALA A 43 -10.50 0.92 5.94
N LEU A 44 -9.84 1.67 5.04
CA LEU A 44 -9.73 3.14 5.14
C LEU A 44 -11.09 3.84 5.15
N ALA A 45 -12.08 3.25 4.47
CA ALA A 45 -13.44 3.74 4.41
C ALA A 45 -14.38 2.97 5.36
N HIS A 46 -13.85 2.28 6.38
CA HIS A 46 -14.66 1.49 7.31
C HIS A 46 -15.77 2.34 7.95
N GLY A 47 -17.00 1.79 7.95
CA GLY A 47 -18.18 2.48 8.48
C GLY A 47 -18.69 3.64 7.61
N ARG A 48 -18.11 3.86 6.42
CA ARG A 48 -18.60 4.83 5.43
C ARG A 48 -19.35 4.10 4.30
N PRO A 49 -20.34 4.76 3.65
CA PRO A 49 -21.08 4.15 2.55
C PRO A 49 -20.24 3.82 1.31
N ILE A 50 -19.03 4.40 1.22
CA ILE A 50 -18.06 4.17 0.15
C ILE A 50 -17.08 3.04 0.45
N GLN A 51 -17.25 2.28 1.55
CA GLN A 51 -16.36 1.18 1.87
C GLN A 51 -16.33 0.14 0.75
N GLY A 52 -15.12 -0.20 0.29
CA GLY A 52 -14.92 -1.22 -0.75
C GLY A 52 -15.43 -2.61 -0.32
N VAL A 53 -15.80 -3.43 -1.30
CA VAL A 53 -16.37 -4.76 -1.09
C VAL A 53 -15.23 -5.78 -0.96
N ALA A 54 -14.70 -5.95 0.25
CA ALA A 54 -13.50 -6.76 0.48
C ALA A 54 -13.62 -8.22 0.02
N TRP A 55 -14.80 -8.85 0.17
CA TRP A 55 -15.02 -10.22 -0.28
C TRP A 55 -15.02 -10.38 -1.82
N VAL A 56 -15.18 -9.29 -2.58
CA VAL A 56 -14.99 -9.26 -4.03
C VAL A 56 -13.54 -8.90 -4.37
N GLY A 57 -13.01 -7.84 -3.74
CA GLY A 57 -11.68 -7.31 -4.08
C GLY A 57 -10.51 -8.19 -3.66
N ALA A 58 -10.61 -8.91 -2.54
CA ALA A 58 -9.56 -9.82 -2.07
C ALA A 58 -9.32 -11.01 -3.01
N PRO A 59 -10.34 -11.82 -3.39
CA PRO A 59 -10.12 -12.89 -4.36
C PRO A 59 -9.72 -12.36 -5.74
N ALA A 60 -10.30 -11.24 -6.19
CA ALA A 60 -9.89 -10.61 -7.44
C ALA A 60 -8.40 -10.20 -7.43
N THR A 61 -7.89 -9.71 -6.30
CA THR A 61 -6.46 -9.38 -6.15
C THR A 61 -5.59 -10.62 -6.32
N ALA A 62 -5.95 -11.74 -5.71
CA ALA A 62 -5.21 -12.99 -5.88
C ALA A 62 -5.20 -13.46 -7.34
N VAL A 63 -6.37 -13.43 -8.01
CA VAL A 63 -6.46 -13.83 -9.43
C VAL A 63 -5.67 -12.89 -10.33
N ILE A 64 -5.69 -11.57 -10.09
CA ILE A 64 -4.90 -10.60 -10.86
C ILE A 64 -3.40 -10.85 -10.72
N VAL A 65 -2.91 -11.01 -9.48
CA VAL A 65 -1.47 -11.23 -9.23
C VAL A 65 -1.01 -12.56 -9.82
N ILE A 66 -1.80 -13.63 -9.68
CA ILE A 66 -1.51 -14.92 -10.32
C ILE A 66 -1.62 -14.81 -11.84
N GLY A 67 -2.56 -14.01 -12.38
CA GLY A 67 -2.65 -13.74 -13.81
C GLY A 67 -1.36 -13.17 -14.40
N PHE A 68 -0.67 -12.29 -13.66
CA PHE A 68 0.67 -11.80 -14.04
C PHE A 68 1.73 -12.90 -14.01
N GLN A 69 1.68 -13.82 -13.03
CA GLN A 69 2.59 -14.98 -12.99
C GLN A 69 2.33 -15.91 -14.18
N LEU A 70 1.07 -16.12 -14.55
CA LEU A 70 0.67 -16.92 -15.71
C LEU A 70 0.94 -16.21 -17.04
N GLY A 71 1.08 -14.88 -17.03
CA GLY A 71 1.26 -14.07 -18.23
C GLY A 71 -0.01 -14.00 -19.08
N ASP A 72 -1.16 -14.29 -18.47
CA ASP A 72 -2.45 -14.36 -19.15
C ASP A 72 -3.23 -13.06 -18.91
N VAL A 73 -3.24 -12.21 -19.93
CA VAL A 73 -3.95 -10.94 -19.91
C VAL A 73 -5.47 -11.15 -19.81
N ALA A 74 -6.00 -12.24 -20.36
CA ALA A 74 -7.43 -12.53 -20.28
C ALA A 74 -7.84 -12.85 -18.84
N VAL A 75 -6.98 -13.54 -18.06
CA VAL A 75 -7.22 -13.77 -16.63
C VAL A 75 -7.25 -12.45 -15.86
N ILE A 76 -6.33 -11.52 -16.14
CA ILE A 76 -6.26 -10.22 -15.45
C ILE A 76 -7.49 -9.37 -15.79
N VAL A 77 -7.80 -9.22 -17.08
CA VAL A 77 -8.94 -8.41 -17.55
C VAL A 77 -10.26 -9.04 -17.11
N GLY A 78 -10.38 -10.37 -17.17
CA GLY A 78 -11.52 -11.12 -16.69
C GLY A 78 -11.74 -10.94 -15.19
N ALA A 79 -10.68 -10.98 -14.38
CA ALA A 79 -10.76 -10.73 -12.95
C ALA A 79 -11.19 -9.28 -12.62
N LEU A 80 -10.66 -8.29 -13.35
CA LEU A 80 -11.08 -6.89 -13.21
C LEU A 80 -12.55 -6.69 -13.60
N ALA A 81 -12.99 -7.28 -14.70
CA ALA A 81 -14.38 -7.20 -15.15
C ALA A 81 -15.34 -7.90 -14.18
N ALA A 82 -14.99 -9.11 -13.72
CA ALA A 82 -15.77 -9.84 -12.73
C ALA A 82 -15.84 -9.07 -11.40
N ALA A 83 -14.74 -8.44 -10.97
CA ALA A 83 -14.73 -7.61 -9.77
C ALA A 83 -15.56 -6.34 -9.93
N ALA A 84 -15.57 -5.71 -11.12
CA ALA A 84 -16.41 -4.55 -11.40
C ALA A 84 -17.89 -4.92 -11.26
N VAL A 85 -18.33 -5.98 -11.94
CA VAL A 85 -19.71 -6.47 -11.90
C VAL A 85 -20.09 -6.92 -10.49
N GLY A 86 -19.24 -7.73 -9.85
CA GLY A 86 -19.47 -8.22 -8.49
C GLY A 86 -19.55 -7.11 -7.46
N ALA A 87 -18.69 -6.09 -7.55
CA ALA A 87 -18.70 -4.97 -6.63
C ALA A 87 -19.93 -4.06 -6.85
N LEU A 88 -20.35 -3.84 -8.10
CA LEU A 88 -21.59 -3.14 -8.44
C LEU A 88 -22.82 -3.87 -7.90
N ALA A 89 -22.89 -5.19 -8.10
CA ALA A 89 -23.98 -6.02 -7.60
C ALA A 89 -24.04 -6.01 -6.07
N ALA A 90 -22.89 -6.20 -5.40
CA ALA A 90 -22.78 -6.17 -3.95
C ALA A 90 -23.14 -4.79 -3.36
N ALA A 91 -22.72 -3.71 -4.01
CA ALA A 91 -23.06 -2.35 -3.59
C ALA A 91 -24.57 -2.12 -3.66
N ARG A 92 -25.23 -2.53 -4.76
CA ARG A 92 -26.69 -2.45 -4.91
C ARG A 92 -27.44 -3.29 -3.88
N ALA A 93 -27.03 -4.55 -3.69
CA ALA A 93 -27.66 -5.46 -2.74
C ALA A 93 -27.57 -4.93 -1.29
N SER A 94 -26.46 -4.26 -0.95
CA SER A 94 -26.24 -3.71 0.39
C SER A 94 -26.77 -2.27 0.56
N GLN A 95 -27.49 -1.71 -0.42
CA GLN A 95 -27.92 -0.30 -0.45
C GLN A 95 -26.76 0.69 -0.19
N ARG A 96 -25.52 0.28 -0.53
CA ARG A 96 -24.33 1.13 -0.41
C ARG A 96 -24.28 2.09 -1.57
N ALA A 97 -23.62 3.22 -1.37
CA ALA A 97 -23.35 4.15 -2.45
C ALA A 97 -22.57 3.44 -3.57
N SER A 98 -22.80 3.82 -4.84
CA SER A 98 -22.00 3.34 -5.97
C SER A 98 -20.50 3.60 -5.79
N GLY A 99 -20.13 4.54 -4.90
CA GLY A 99 -18.76 4.75 -4.44
C GLY A 99 -18.09 3.53 -3.82
N ALA A 100 -18.82 2.56 -3.27
CA ALA A 100 -18.25 1.30 -2.77
C ALA A 100 -17.66 0.44 -3.90
N ALA A 101 -18.37 0.34 -5.03
CA ALA A 101 -17.88 -0.38 -6.21
C ALA A 101 -16.64 0.32 -6.79
N LEU A 102 -16.69 1.65 -6.90
CA LEU A 102 -15.55 2.45 -7.35
C LEU A 102 -14.34 2.30 -6.41
N MET A 103 -14.53 2.37 -5.09
CA MET A 103 -13.44 2.15 -4.14
C MET A 103 -12.86 0.74 -4.23
N THR A 104 -13.66 -0.26 -4.58
CA THR A 104 -13.18 -1.62 -4.86
C THR A 104 -12.24 -1.62 -6.06
N LEU A 105 -12.66 -1.02 -7.18
CA LEU A 105 -11.83 -0.94 -8.39
C LEU A 105 -10.55 -0.12 -8.17
N ILE A 106 -10.64 0.99 -7.42
CA ILE A 106 -9.45 1.78 -7.06
C ILE A 106 -8.47 0.93 -6.25
N GLY A 107 -8.94 0.13 -5.28
CA GLY A 107 -8.07 -0.75 -4.52
C GLY A 107 -7.34 -1.78 -5.39
N LEU A 108 -8.03 -2.36 -6.37
CA LEU A 108 -7.40 -3.27 -7.35
C LEU A 108 -6.36 -2.56 -8.22
N MET A 109 -6.69 -1.40 -8.77
CA MET A 109 -5.78 -0.63 -9.63
C MET A 109 -4.59 -0.05 -8.87
N TYR A 110 -4.77 0.28 -7.59
CA TYR A 110 -3.74 0.93 -6.77
C TYR A 110 -2.85 -0.08 -6.03
N VAL A 111 -3.38 -1.24 -5.65
CA VAL A 111 -2.65 -2.26 -4.88
C VAL A 111 -2.34 -3.48 -5.73
N ALA A 112 -3.37 -4.14 -6.29
CA ALA A 112 -3.20 -5.43 -6.96
C ALA A 112 -2.37 -5.33 -8.23
N VAL A 113 -2.64 -4.34 -9.09
CA VAL A 113 -1.94 -4.19 -10.38
C VAL A 113 -0.47 -3.83 -10.20
N PRO A 114 -0.07 -2.80 -9.42
CA PRO A 114 1.34 -2.46 -9.25
C PRO A 114 2.15 -3.58 -8.60
N LEU A 115 1.57 -4.29 -7.62
CA LEU A 115 2.22 -5.46 -7.02
C LEU A 115 2.29 -6.63 -8.01
N GLY A 116 1.25 -6.87 -8.81
CA GLY A 116 1.26 -7.86 -9.90
C GLY A 116 2.33 -7.57 -10.95
N VAL A 117 2.58 -6.30 -11.28
CA VAL A 117 3.68 -5.91 -12.17
C VAL A 117 5.04 -6.33 -11.60
N THR A 118 5.24 -6.33 -10.28
CA THR A 118 6.50 -6.86 -9.71
C THR A 118 6.66 -8.36 -9.91
N VAL A 119 5.57 -9.11 -10.01
CA VAL A 119 5.59 -10.54 -10.36
C VAL A 119 5.95 -10.72 -11.84
N LEU A 120 5.34 -9.91 -12.72
CA LEU A 120 5.71 -9.88 -14.14
C LEU A 120 7.19 -9.54 -14.35
N LEU A 121 7.70 -8.52 -13.64
CA LEU A 121 9.11 -8.13 -13.70
C LEU A 121 10.04 -9.27 -13.25
N ARG A 122 9.65 -10.02 -12.21
CA ARG A 122 10.43 -11.18 -11.75
C ARG A 122 10.43 -12.31 -12.77
N ARG A 123 9.34 -12.51 -13.50
CA ARG A 123 9.21 -13.54 -14.52
C ARG A 123 10.01 -13.19 -15.78
N GLU A 124 9.81 -11.99 -16.32
CA GLU A 124 10.36 -11.59 -17.62
C GLU A 124 11.83 -11.13 -17.53
N LEU A 125 12.21 -10.46 -16.43
CA LEU A 125 13.54 -9.85 -16.26
C LEU A 125 14.32 -10.46 -15.09
N GLY A 126 13.82 -11.54 -14.49
CA GLY A 126 14.44 -12.17 -13.35
C GLY A 126 14.52 -11.26 -12.12
N VAL A 127 15.50 -11.51 -11.27
CA VAL A 127 15.73 -10.71 -10.04
C VAL A 127 16.03 -9.25 -10.38
N PHE A 128 16.70 -8.98 -11.50
CA PHE A 128 17.04 -7.61 -11.94
C PHE A 128 15.82 -6.75 -12.21
N GLY A 129 14.73 -7.30 -12.72
CA GLY A 129 13.49 -6.54 -12.95
C GLY A 129 12.91 -5.97 -11.65
N VAL A 130 12.88 -6.77 -10.59
CA VAL A 130 12.40 -6.33 -9.28
C VAL A 130 13.38 -5.35 -8.64
N LEU A 131 14.68 -5.60 -8.73
CA LEU A 131 15.71 -4.68 -8.24
C LEU A 131 15.64 -3.32 -8.95
N LEU A 132 15.37 -3.31 -10.26
CA LEU A 132 15.20 -2.08 -11.03
C LEU A 132 14.03 -1.25 -10.49
N ALA A 133 12.87 -1.87 -10.26
CA ALA A 133 11.72 -1.20 -9.66
C ALA A 133 12.01 -0.67 -8.24
N LEU A 134 12.70 -1.46 -7.42
CA LEU A 134 13.13 -1.07 -6.07
C LEU A 134 14.11 0.12 -6.09
N MET A 135 15.10 0.10 -6.99
CA MET A 135 16.07 1.19 -7.12
C MET A 135 15.45 2.47 -7.66
N ILE A 136 14.49 2.38 -8.58
CA ILE A 136 13.71 3.53 -9.04
C ILE A 136 12.94 4.13 -7.85
N THR A 137 12.18 3.33 -7.14
CA THR A 137 11.30 3.80 -6.07
C THR A 137 12.07 4.28 -4.84
N ALA A 138 12.80 3.37 -4.18
CA ALA A 138 13.56 3.68 -2.97
C ALA A 138 14.70 4.67 -3.24
N GLY A 139 15.33 4.59 -4.41
CA GLY A 139 16.37 5.52 -4.82
C GLY A 139 15.84 6.93 -5.04
N SER A 140 14.74 7.09 -5.79
CA SER A 140 14.11 8.40 -5.99
C SER A 140 13.72 9.04 -4.66
N ASP A 141 13.16 8.28 -3.73
CA ASP A 141 12.78 8.79 -2.40
C ASP A 141 14.00 9.22 -1.57
N THR A 142 15.08 8.44 -1.64
CA THR A 142 16.33 8.75 -0.94
C THR A 142 16.94 10.03 -1.47
N PHE A 143 17.09 10.16 -2.79
CA PHE A 143 17.61 11.37 -3.42
C PHE A 143 16.69 12.57 -3.21
N ALA A 144 15.36 12.36 -3.25
CA ALA A 144 14.41 13.44 -2.97
C ALA A 144 14.50 13.93 -1.52
N TYR A 145 14.70 13.03 -0.56
CA TYR A 145 14.87 13.38 0.85
C TYR A 145 16.14 14.19 1.08
N PHE A 146 17.29 13.70 0.59
CA PHE A 146 18.56 14.40 0.78
C PHE A 146 18.62 15.71 -0.01
N GLY A 147 18.19 15.68 -1.28
CA GLY A 147 18.11 16.87 -2.13
C GLY A 147 17.17 17.93 -1.57
N GLY A 148 15.99 17.50 -1.09
CA GLY A 148 15.03 18.39 -0.45
C GLY A 148 15.52 18.95 0.88
N ARG A 149 16.31 18.21 1.64
CA ARG A 149 16.88 18.70 2.91
C ARG A 149 18.01 19.71 2.70
N MET A 150 18.82 19.54 1.65
CA MET A 150 19.96 20.44 1.37
C MET A 150 19.54 21.69 0.58
N PHE A 151 18.63 21.53 -0.39
CA PHE A 151 18.32 22.58 -1.36
C PHE A 151 16.84 23.01 -1.35
N GLY A 152 16.00 22.37 -0.54
CA GLY A 152 14.56 22.59 -0.56
C GLY A 152 14.17 23.99 -0.09
N LYS A 153 13.52 24.75 -0.98
CA LYS A 153 12.98 26.08 -0.70
C LYS A 153 11.50 26.15 -1.02
N THR A 154 11.09 25.49 -2.11
CA THR A 154 9.73 25.59 -2.63
C THR A 154 8.92 24.34 -2.28
N PRO A 155 7.83 24.45 -1.51
CA PRO A 155 6.98 23.29 -1.20
C PRO A 155 6.24 22.80 -2.46
N LEU A 156 6.29 21.49 -2.72
CA LEU A 156 5.71 20.86 -3.90
C LEU A 156 4.17 20.77 -3.83
N ALA A 157 3.64 20.31 -2.69
CA ALA A 157 2.21 20.10 -2.51
C ALA A 157 1.80 20.48 -1.08
N PRO A 158 1.64 21.79 -0.77
CA PRO A 158 1.44 22.28 0.60
C PRO A 158 0.25 21.63 1.33
N ARG A 159 -0.82 21.33 0.61
CA ARG A 159 -2.05 20.73 1.17
C ARG A 159 -1.95 19.22 1.39
N ILE A 160 -1.11 18.51 0.62
CA ILE A 160 -1.02 17.05 0.64
C ILE A 160 0.19 16.60 1.44
N SER A 161 1.38 17.10 1.08
CA SER A 161 2.67 16.80 1.70
C SER A 161 3.49 18.09 1.88
N PRO A 162 3.36 18.77 3.03
CA PRO A 162 4.04 20.05 3.28
C PRO A 162 5.57 19.94 3.41
N LYS A 163 6.09 18.72 3.58
CA LYS A 163 7.54 18.46 3.72
C LYS A 163 8.23 18.13 2.40
N LYS A 164 7.48 17.88 1.32
CA LYS A 164 8.05 17.64 -0.01
C LYS A 164 8.34 18.96 -0.71
N THR A 165 9.52 19.07 -1.31
CA THR A 165 9.96 20.27 -2.04
C THR A 165 10.12 19.98 -3.53
N VAL A 166 9.98 21.01 -4.36
CA VAL A 166 10.15 20.91 -5.82
C VAL A 166 11.60 20.57 -6.15
N GLU A 167 12.55 21.20 -5.47
CA GLU A 167 13.98 20.94 -5.66
C GLU A 167 14.34 19.50 -5.27
N GLY A 168 13.77 19.00 -4.17
CA GLY A 168 13.90 17.60 -3.77
C GLY A 168 13.30 16.66 -4.81
N MET A 169 12.12 16.95 -5.35
CA MET A 169 11.52 16.15 -6.42
C MET A 169 12.44 16.05 -7.64
N VAL A 170 12.96 17.17 -8.14
CA VAL A 170 13.85 17.18 -9.32
C VAL A 170 15.12 16.36 -9.07
N ILE A 171 15.74 16.51 -7.90
CA ILE A 171 16.92 15.72 -7.52
C ILE A 171 16.57 14.23 -7.40
N GLY A 172 15.40 13.91 -6.85
CA GLY A 172 14.86 12.56 -6.79
C GLY A 172 14.67 11.92 -8.16
N LEU A 173 14.08 12.66 -9.12
CA LEU A 173 13.87 12.20 -10.49
C LEU A 173 15.20 11.88 -11.18
N ILE A 174 16.18 12.79 -11.07
CA ILE A 174 17.51 12.60 -11.66
C ILE A 174 18.20 11.40 -11.00
N GLY A 175 18.24 11.35 -9.66
CA GLY A 175 18.90 10.29 -8.92
C GLY A 175 18.29 8.90 -9.17
N GLY A 176 16.97 8.81 -9.17
CA GLY A 176 16.26 7.58 -9.51
C GLY A 176 16.51 7.12 -10.96
N GLY A 177 16.54 8.06 -11.90
CA GLY A 177 16.83 7.78 -13.31
C GLY A 177 18.27 7.28 -13.51
N VAL A 178 19.25 7.92 -12.85
CA VAL A 178 20.65 7.48 -12.89
C VAL A 178 20.82 6.09 -12.29
N LEU A 179 20.18 5.80 -11.14
CA LEU A 179 20.22 4.46 -10.55
C LEU A 179 19.58 3.41 -11.45
N ALA A 180 18.45 3.72 -12.07
CA ALA A 180 17.78 2.82 -13.00
C ALA A 180 18.65 2.52 -14.24
N ALA A 181 19.29 3.55 -14.80
CA ALA A 181 20.23 3.38 -15.90
C ALA A 181 21.45 2.54 -15.48
N ALA A 182 21.97 2.73 -14.26
CA ALA A 182 23.06 1.92 -13.72
C ALA A 182 22.67 0.44 -13.58
N VAL A 183 21.48 0.15 -13.05
CA VAL A 183 20.98 -1.24 -12.95
C VAL A 183 20.82 -1.87 -14.33
N LEU A 184 20.26 -1.15 -15.31
CA LEU A 184 20.16 -1.63 -16.69
C LEU A 184 21.53 -1.89 -17.32
N ALA A 185 22.52 -1.02 -17.07
CA ALA A 185 23.88 -1.22 -17.55
C ALA A 185 24.53 -2.47 -16.95
N MET A 186 24.38 -2.68 -15.63
CA MET A 186 24.89 -3.88 -14.94
C MET A 186 24.23 -5.17 -15.43
N ALA A 187 22.96 -5.11 -15.81
CA ALA A 187 22.23 -6.24 -16.38
C ALA A 187 22.52 -6.46 -17.88
N GLY A 188 23.37 -5.64 -18.51
CA GLY A 188 23.67 -5.70 -19.94
C GLY A 188 22.50 -5.27 -20.84
N GLY A 189 21.46 -4.65 -20.27
CA GLY A 189 20.22 -4.29 -20.96
C GLY A 189 20.13 -2.82 -21.38
N LEU A 190 21.18 -2.02 -21.18
CA LEU A 190 21.18 -0.59 -21.52
C LEU A 190 21.25 -0.39 -23.03
N THR A 191 20.08 -0.16 -23.63
CA THR A 191 19.88 0.14 -25.05
C THR A 191 19.11 1.45 -25.19
N LEU A 192 19.12 2.07 -26.39
CA LEU A 192 18.32 3.28 -26.63
C LEU A 192 16.84 3.10 -26.27
N PRO A 193 16.16 1.99 -26.63
CA PRO A 193 14.78 1.76 -26.21
C PRO A 193 14.61 1.62 -24.70
N SER A 194 15.57 1.02 -23.99
CA SER A 194 15.45 0.80 -22.54
C SER A 194 15.56 2.09 -21.72
N LEU A 195 16.04 3.20 -22.31
CA LEU A 195 16.11 4.51 -21.65
C LEU A 195 14.73 5.08 -21.26
N ILE A 196 13.65 4.53 -21.81
CA ILE A 196 12.29 4.89 -21.39
C ILE A 196 12.05 4.59 -19.90
N ILE A 197 12.67 3.55 -19.36
CA ILE A 197 12.51 3.13 -17.96
C ILE A 197 13.15 4.15 -16.99
N PRO A 198 14.45 4.52 -17.10
CA PRO A 198 15.04 5.54 -16.24
C PRO A 198 14.41 6.92 -16.44
N LEU A 199 13.81 7.19 -17.60
CA LEU A 199 13.12 8.46 -17.86
C LEU A 199 11.73 8.53 -17.21
N LEU A 200 10.91 7.49 -17.34
CA LEU A 200 9.50 7.50 -16.91
C LEU A 200 9.26 6.84 -15.55
N GLY A 201 10.14 5.94 -15.11
CA GLY A 201 10.03 5.25 -13.83
C GLY A 201 10.00 6.20 -12.62
N PRO A 202 10.98 7.11 -12.46
CA PRO A 202 11.00 8.03 -11.34
C PRO A 202 9.77 8.96 -11.27
N PRO A 203 9.28 9.57 -12.37
CA PRO A 203 8.03 10.31 -12.35
C PRO A 203 6.83 9.49 -11.85
N VAL A 204 6.70 8.24 -12.29
CA VAL A 204 5.61 7.35 -11.84
C VAL A 204 5.72 7.06 -10.35
N ALA A 205 6.93 6.81 -9.83
CA ALA A 205 7.16 6.61 -8.41
C ALA A 205 6.77 7.85 -7.57
N VAL A 206 7.14 9.04 -8.02
CA VAL A 206 6.78 10.31 -7.35
C VAL A 206 5.26 10.52 -7.33
N ILE A 207 4.58 10.24 -8.44
CA ILE A 207 3.11 10.33 -8.53
C ILE A 207 2.47 9.35 -7.55
N GLY A 208 2.96 8.11 -7.48
CA GLY A 208 2.50 7.09 -6.54
C GLY A 208 2.55 7.56 -5.09
N ASP A 209 3.69 8.11 -4.64
CA ASP A 209 3.81 8.58 -3.25
C ASP A 209 2.94 9.82 -2.96
N LEU A 210 2.68 10.67 -3.96
CA LEU A 210 1.73 11.77 -3.82
C LEU A 210 0.27 11.28 -3.69
N LEU A 211 -0.10 10.24 -4.45
CA LEU A 211 -1.41 9.59 -4.32
C LEU A 211 -1.57 8.96 -2.94
N GLU A 212 -0.54 8.26 -2.45
CA GLU A 212 -0.53 7.66 -1.11
C GLU A 212 -0.71 8.72 -0.03
N SER A 213 0.08 9.79 -0.11
CA SER A 213 0.01 10.92 0.81
C SER A 213 -1.38 11.59 0.77
N GLY A 214 -1.95 11.77 -0.41
CA GLY A 214 -3.29 12.31 -0.61
C GLY A 214 -4.37 11.45 0.02
N LEU A 215 -4.28 10.14 -0.15
CA LEU A 215 -5.20 9.17 0.43
C LEU A 215 -5.14 9.19 1.96
N LYS A 216 -3.93 9.19 2.53
CA LYS A 216 -3.70 9.30 3.98
C LYS A 216 -4.33 10.58 4.56
N ARG A 217 -4.30 11.70 3.84
CA ARG A 217 -4.94 12.96 4.27
C ARG A 217 -6.46 12.89 4.26
N ARG A 218 -7.06 12.26 3.25
CA ARG A 218 -8.52 12.13 3.13
C ARG A 218 -9.13 11.15 4.13
N PHE A 219 -8.42 10.08 4.49
CA PHE A 219 -8.94 9.01 5.36
C PHE A 219 -8.31 8.97 6.77
N GLY A 220 -7.22 9.69 7.00
CA GLY A 220 -6.65 9.90 8.33
C GLY A 220 -5.77 8.75 8.85
N ALA A 221 -4.89 8.23 7.98
CA ALA A 221 -3.84 7.19 8.19
C ALA A 221 -4.16 5.75 7.72
N TRP A 222 -3.08 4.97 7.51
CA TRP A 222 -3.03 3.60 6.94
C TRP A 222 -2.51 2.58 7.98
N GLY A 223 -2.99 1.33 7.94
CA GLY A 223 -2.50 0.17 8.69
C GLY A 223 -3.34 -0.29 9.88
N LEU A 224 -3.40 -1.60 10.12
CA LEU A 224 -4.14 -2.27 11.22
C LEU A 224 -3.98 -1.64 12.61
N ALA A 225 -2.80 -1.10 12.94
CA ALA A 225 -2.55 -0.43 14.22
C ALA A 225 -3.28 0.92 14.37
N SER A 226 -3.53 1.63 13.26
CA SER A 226 -4.23 2.92 13.26
C SER A 226 -5.75 2.77 13.35
N THR A 227 -6.29 1.68 12.79
CA THR A 227 -7.71 1.31 12.92
C THR A 227 -8.04 0.85 14.34
N ALA A 228 -7.14 0.11 14.99
CA ALA A 228 -7.24 -0.24 16.41
C ALA A 228 -7.18 1.01 17.32
N LEU A 229 -6.35 2.01 16.98
CA LEU A 229 -6.29 3.27 17.73
C LEU A 229 -7.53 4.17 17.51
N ARG A 230 -8.27 4.01 16.40
CA ARG A 230 -9.59 4.66 16.23
C ARG A 230 -10.70 4.00 17.06
N ARG A 231 -10.54 2.75 17.51
CA ARG A 231 -11.50 2.09 18.43
C ARG A 231 -11.46 2.66 19.84
N TYR A 232 -10.41 3.38 20.24
CA TYR A 232 -10.46 4.17 21.45
C TYR A 232 -11.06 5.55 21.12
N PRO A 233 -12.28 5.86 21.58
CA PRO A 233 -12.67 7.26 21.65
C PRO A 233 -11.59 7.94 22.48
N ARG A 234 -10.96 8.98 21.92
CA ARG A 234 -10.25 9.97 22.72
C ARG A 234 -11.29 10.54 23.68
N THR A 235 -11.40 9.95 24.86
CA THR A 235 -12.00 10.61 26.01
C THR A 235 -11.25 11.92 26.14
N ARG A 236 -11.97 13.02 25.89
CA ARG A 236 -11.44 14.38 26.06
C ARG A 236 -10.87 14.45 27.47
N ARG A 237 -9.54 14.43 27.61
CA ARG A 237 -8.87 14.90 28.82
C ARG A 237 -9.22 16.39 28.94
N GLY A 238 -10.04 16.73 29.93
CA GLY A 238 -10.33 18.12 30.25
C GLY A 238 -11.80 18.44 30.52
N ALA A 239 -12.51 17.62 31.28
CA ALA A 239 -13.68 18.09 32.03
C ALA A 239 -13.57 17.54 33.46
N ARG A 240 -13.32 18.44 34.42
CA ARG A 240 -13.36 18.12 35.85
C ARG A 240 -14.76 17.58 36.17
N PRO A 241 -14.93 16.42 36.80
CA PRO A 241 -16.24 16.03 37.31
C PRO A 241 -16.53 16.85 38.57
N ARG A 242 -17.54 17.72 38.52
CA ARG A 242 -18.15 18.28 39.72
C ARG A 242 -19.13 17.26 40.27
N ARG A 243 -18.88 16.89 41.53
CA ARG A 243 -19.77 16.31 42.56
C ARG A 243 -20.49 15.00 42.22
N LEU A 244 -20.10 13.99 42.99
CA LEU A 244 -20.88 12.81 43.32
C LEU A 244 -22.20 13.22 43.97
N ASP A 245 -23.29 12.51 43.67
CA ASP A 245 -24.26 12.16 44.72
C ASP A 245 -25.00 10.84 44.48
N THR A 246 -25.12 10.10 45.58
CA THR A 246 -26.13 9.09 45.97
C THR A 246 -26.71 8.13 44.92
N ALA A 247 -25.92 7.13 44.51
CA ALA A 247 -26.43 5.78 44.22
C ALA A 247 -25.24 4.82 44.13
N GLY A 248 -24.86 4.27 45.28
CA GLY A 248 -23.74 3.34 45.39
C GLY A 248 -23.91 2.12 44.47
N ARG A 249 -22.95 1.94 43.57
CA ARG A 249 -22.47 0.64 43.10
C ARG A 249 -21.11 0.84 42.44
N ALA A 250 -20.06 0.59 43.21
CA ALA A 250 -18.71 0.34 42.72
C ALA A 250 -18.53 -1.17 42.63
N PHE A 251 -18.08 -1.68 41.49
CA PHE A 251 -17.23 -2.87 41.46
C PHE A 251 -16.13 -2.68 40.40
N PRO A 252 -14.88 -3.05 40.72
CA PRO A 252 -13.70 -2.81 39.89
C PRO A 252 -13.36 -4.03 39.04
N CYS A 253 -12.48 -3.86 38.06
CA CYS A 253 -11.37 -4.78 37.82
C CYS A 253 -10.38 -4.15 36.82
N ASP A 254 -9.24 -3.75 37.37
CA ASP A 254 -7.97 -3.67 36.66
C ASP A 254 -7.58 -5.07 36.14
N SER A 255 -7.05 -5.15 34.92
CA SER A 255 -5.75 -5.79 34.62
C SER A 255 -5.65 -6.23 33.15
N ILE A 256 -4.65 -5.65 32.47
CA ILE A 256 -3.64 -6.30 31.60
C ILE A 256 -4.04 -7.62 30.95
N GLY A 257 -4.00 -7.61 29.61
CA GLY A 257 -3.60 -8.74 28.76
C GLY A 257 -4.53 -9.94 28.81
N ASP A 258 -5.12 -10.32 27.69
CA ASP A 258 -5.07 -11.72 27.30
C ASP A 258 -5.62 -11.94 25.88
N TYR A 259 -4.69 -12.43 25.06
CA TYR A 259 -4.87 -13.39 23.97
C TYR A 259 -5.84 -13.06 22.82
N TRP A 260 -5.20 -12.62 21.73
CA TRP A 260 -5.38 -13.19 20.39
C TRP A 260 -6.33 -14.41 20.29
N TYR A 261 -7.48 -14.22 19.62
CA TYR A 261 -8.41 -15.19 18.99
C TYR A 261 -8.74 -16.51 19.74
N PRO A 262 -10.04 -16.84 19.88
CA PRO A 262 -10.56 -17.86 18.98
C PRO A 262 -12.02 -17.66 18.50
N VAL A 263 -12.26 -18.26 17.33
CA VAL A 263 -13.50 -18.86 16.80
C VAL A 263 -14.69 -18.96 17.75
N GLY A 264 -15.88 -18.58 17.26
CA GLY A 264 -17.16 -18.92 17.88
C GLY A 264 -18.34 -18.42 17.04
N TYR A 265 -18.86 -19.29 16.17
CA TYR A 265 -20.21 -19.18 15.62
C TYR A 265 -21.21 -19.01 16.75
N TYR A 266 -22.14 -18.05 16.62
CA TYR A 266 -23.60 -18.19 16.76
C TYR A 266 -24.25 -16.90 16.25
#